data_AF-A0A2I0R356-F1
#
_entry.id   AF-A0A2I0R356-F1
#
_cell.length_a   1.000
_cell.length_b   1.000
_cell.length_c   1.000
_cell.angle_alpha   90.00
_cell.angle_beta   90.00
_cell.angle_gamma   90.00
#
_symmetry.space_group_name_H-M   'P 1'
#
loop_
_entity.id
_entity.type
_entity.pdbx_description
1 polymer ?
#
loop_
_entity_poly.entity_id
_entity_poly.type
_entity_poly.pdbx_seq_one_letter_code
_entity_poly.pdbx_strand_id
1 'polypeptide(L)'
;MKLKEITYLTVLIFFMSIIFGCDKEELPQFPTENTPVFNVKGSIGQTPIEIQAGENDAVMVANHTSLNNVRIFNGDLGNAQQSIKIKIHNADVNIPGIDIFNDATSYMIAEEFGNTKLLEIKKEDFENNSEIESLNWFVDDKPENTPTLTLYEPGKYKICVDIQFINGAKAKTCNTILVGYRKNTDLDIYYEFDQNYNFQAEALTSSATVNNVKWFINDDFYAEGVTLNASELPNTFKLKAQVEFSNSVTLEKEIYINSFDSYFSVEDFTKIGHHTAVIWDAKAKFDLLINGTTYTSVGDNPEESLFEIDEIVEYESGETNQNVKLLKGSLNTLFRNNTTGEVVPSDLNIEIGVGY
;
A
#
# COMPACT_ATOMS: atom_id res chain seq x y z
N MET A 1 79.08 -29.22 16.49
CA MET A 1 77.98 -28.25 16.69
C MET A 1 77.15 -28.75 17.86
N LYS A 2 77.03 -27.97 18.93
CA LYS A 2 76.38 -28.44 20.17
C LYS A 2 74.88 -28.56 19.93
N LEU A 3 74.21 -29.56 20.52
CA LEU A 3 72.79 -29.85 20.29
C LEU A 3 71.88 -28.61 20.37
N LYS A 4 72.21 -27.64 21.25
CA LYS A 4 71.52 -26.36 21.37
C LYS A 4 71.59 -25.46 20.12
N GLU A 5 72.72 -25.44 19.41
CA GLU A 5 72.91 -24.62 18.21
C GLU A 5 72.08 -25.14 17.02
N ILE A 6 71.87 -26.46 16.96
CA ILE A 6 70.99 -27.08 15.95
C ILE A 6 69.53 -26.72 16.23
N THR A 7 69.11 -26.72 17.50
CA THR A 7 67.73 -26.37 17.88
C THR A 7 67.39 -24.92 17.53
N TYR A 8 68.29 -23.96 17.79
CA TYR A 8 68.07 -22.56 17.41
C TYR A 8 67.99 -22.36 15.90
N LEU A 9 68.81 -23.08 15.12
CA LEU A 9 68.76 -22.99 13.67
C LEU A 9 67.44 -23.56 13.11
N THR A 10 66.94 -24.67 13.64
CA THR A 10 65.64 -25.23 13.23
C THR A 10 64.46 -24.34 13.60
N VAL A 11 64.48 -23.68 14.77
CA VAL A 11 63.41 -22.75 15.16
C VAL A 11 63.44 -21.49 14.29
N LEU A 12 64.63 -20.99 13.94
CA LEU A 12 64.77 -19.81 13.07
C LEU A 12 64.30 -20.10 11.64
N ILE A 13 64.62 -21.28 11.09
CA ILE A 13 64.15 -21.72 9.77
C ILE A 13 62.63 -21.89 9.78
N PHE A 14 62.06 -22.48 10.84
CA PHE A 14 60.62 -22.63 10.98
C PHE A 14 59.89 -21.29 11.08
N PHE A 15 60.46 -20.29 11.77
CA PHE A 15 59.88 -18.95 11.87
C PHE A 15 59.99 -18.15 10.56
N MET A 16 61.06 -18.33 9.78
CA MET A 16 61.17 -17.71 8.45
C MET A 16 60.16 -18.27 7.45
N SER A 17 59.76 -19.55 7.55
CA SER A 17 58.77 -20.14 6.64
C SER A 17 57.33 -19.61 6.85
N ILE A 18 57.01 -18.97 7.97
CA ILE A 18 55.65 -18.44 8.23
C ILE A 18 55.42 -17.08 7.55
N ILE A 19 56.49 -16.37 7.15
CA ILE A 19 56.40 -15.00 6.61
C ILE A 19 56.22 -15.00 5.07
N PHE A 20 56.44 -16.12 4.40
CA PHE A 20 56.31 -16.26 2.93
C PHE A 20 55.00 -16.92 2.46
N GLY A 21 54.10 -17.26 3.38
CA GLY A 21 52.86 -17.99 3.07
C GLY A 21 51.59 -17.14 3.03
N CYS A 22 51.70 -15.80 3.04
CA CYS A 22 50.56 -14.94 2.82
C CYS A 22 50.59 -14.51 1.35
N ASP A 23 50.12 -15.39 0.46
CA ASP A 23 49.69 -14.94 -0.86
C ASP A 23 48.65 -13.87 -0.61
N LYS A 24 49.00 -12.64 -0.98
CA LYS A 24 48.11 -11.50 -0.87
C LYS A 24 46.96 -11.83 -1.82
N GLU A 25 45.84 -12.29 -1.25
CA GLU A 25 44.63 -12.60 -1.99
C GLU A 25 44.37 -11.40 -2.89
N GLU A 26 44.60 -11.57 -4.19
CA GLU A 26 44.33 -10.51 -5.15
C GLU A 26 42.84 -10.26 -5.02
N LEU A 27 42.49 -9.07 -4.53
CA LEU A 27 41.11 -8.63 -4.50
C LEU A 27 40.55 -8.89 -5.89
N PRO A 28 39.39 -9.56 -6.01
CA PRO A 28 38.80 -9.84 -7.31
C PRO A 28 38.77 -8.54 -8.11
N GLN A 29 39.16 -8.61 -9.39
CA GLN A 29 39.09 -7.44 -10.25
C GLN A 29 37.65 -6.95 -10.23
N PHE A 30 37.45 -5.75 -9.68
CA PHE A 30 36.15 -5.10 -9.71
C PHE A 30 35.71 -5.03 -11.17
N PRO A 31 34.46 -5.40 -11.49
CA PRO A 31 33.98 -5.38 -12.87
C PRO A 31 34.27 -4.01 -13.50
N THR A 32 34.83 -4.03 -14.71
CA THR A 32 35.25 -2.82 -15.45
C THR A 32 34.09 -2.00 -15.99
N GLU A 33 32.86 -2.50 -15.90
CA GLU A 33 31.64 -1.82 -16.29
C GLU A 33 30.58 -2.00 -15.21
N ASN A 34 30.31 -0.96 -14.43
CA ASN A 34 29.15 -0.92 -13.54
C ASN A 34 27.93 -0.45 -14.33
N THR A 35 27.26 -1.35 -15.04
CA THR A 35 25.85 -1.18 -15.42
C THR A 35 24.97 -1.19 -14.17
N PRO A 36 23.86 -0.42 -14.07
CA PRO A 36 23.59 0.98 -14.39
C PRO A 36 24.05 1.97 -13.30
N VAL A 37 24.13 3.26 -13.66
CA VAL A 37 24.48 4.35 -12.75
C VAL A 37 23.20 5.07 -12.30
N PHE A 38 22.76 4.82 -11.06
CA PHE A 38 21.68 5.60 -10.46
C PHE A 38 22.16 7.03 -10.24
N ASN A 39 21.45 7.99 -10.82
CA ASN A 39 21.81 9.40 -10.74
C ASN A 39 20.58 10.29 -10.74
N VAL A 40 20.68 11.44 -10.08
CA VAL A 40 19.70 12.51 -10.18
C VAL A 40 20.44 13.82 -10.40
N LYS A 41 20.01 14.57 -11.41
CA LYS A 41 20.62 15.85 -11.78
C LYS A 41 19.56 16.89 -12.14
N GLY A 42 19.72 18.10 -11.61
CA GLY A 42 18.88 19.23 -11.96
C GLY A 42 18.86 20.30 -10.88
N SER A 43 17.68 20.85 -10.57
CA SER A 43 17.53 21.88 -9.54
C SER A 43 16.18 21.86 -8.83
N ILE A 44 16.20 22.34 -7.59
CA ILE A 44 15.02 22.71 -6.79
C ILE A 44 15.10 24.21 -6.52
N GLY A 45 14.22 24.99 -7.15
CA GLY A 45 14.30 26.45 -7.19
C GLY A 45 15.60 26.91 -7.84
N GLN A 46 16.47 27.58 -7.07
CA GLN A 46 17.81 28.00 -7.53
C GLN A 46 18.92 27.07 -7.03
N THR A 47 18.58 26.00 -6.31
CA THR A 47 19.56 25.12 -5.68
C THR A 47 19.82 23.93 -6.60
N PRO A 48 21.05 23.79 -7.15
CA PRO A 48 21.39 22.63 -7.97
C PRO A 48 21.47 21.36 -7.10
N ILE A 49 21.12 20.23 -7.70
CA ILE A 49 21.27 18.89 -7.12
C ILE A 49 21.94 17.97 -8.15
N GLU A 50 22.94 17.24 -7.69
CA GLU A 50 23.65 16.23 -8.48
C GLU A 50 24.08 15.12 -7.52
N ILE A 51 23.35 13.99 -7.58
CA ILE A 51 23.60 12.81 -6.75
C ILE A 51 23.87 11.65 -7.69
N GLN A 52 24.94 10.90 -7.43
CA GLN A 52 25.30 9.72 -8.21
C GLN A 52 25.73 8.60 -7.27
N ALA A 53 25.10 7.43 -7.37
CA ALA A 53 25.47 6.28 -6.55
C ALA A 53 26.95 5.90 -6.77
N GLY A 54 27.68 5.68 -5.68
CA GLY A 54 29.12 5.39 -5.70
C GLY A 54 30.02 6.62 -5.65
N GLU A 55 29.47 7.83 -5.72
CA GLU A 55 30.22 9.08 -5.54
C GLU A 55 29.82 9.78 -4.24
N ASN A 56 30.78 10.40 -3.55
CA ASN A 56 30.56 11.14 -2.29
C ASN A 56 29.71 10.35 -1.26
N ASP A 57 30.01 9.05 -1.11
CA ASP A 57 29.30 8.11 -0.24
C ASP A 57 27.80 7.96 -0.51
N ALA A 58 27.32 8.38 -1.69
CA ALA A 58 25.92 8.20 -2.06
C ALA A 58 25.64 6.74 -2.43
N VAL A 59 24.52 6.22 -1.92
CA VAL A 59 24.08 4.84 -2.13
C VAL A 59 22.66 4.83 -2.66
N MET A 60 22.34 3.80 -3.45
CA MET A 60 20.99 3.51 -3.90
C MET A 60 20.41 2.38 -3.05
N VAL A 61 19.24 2.60 -2.46
CA VAL A 61 18.49 1.59 -1.70
C VAL A 61 17.09 1.47 -2.31
N ALA A 62 16.77 0.28 -2.80
CA ALA A 62 15.46 -0.04 -3.36
C ALA A 62 14.78 -1.07 -2.44
N ASN A 63 13.52 -0.85 -2.08
CA ASN A 63 12.71 -1.80 -1.30
C ASN A 63 11.22 -1.55 -1.54
N HIS A 64 10.37 -2.34 -0.90
CA HIS A 64 8.95 -2.01 -0.76
C HIS A 64 8.57 -2.01 0.72
N THR A 65 7.54 -1.23 1.05
CA THR A 65 6.90 -1.21 2.36
C THR A 65 5.40 -1.39 2.20
N SER A 66 4.65 -1.38 3.29
CA SER A 66 3.19 -1.34 3.25
C SER A 66 2.68 -0.14 4.04
N LEU A 67 1.73 0.57 3.45
CA LEU A 67 0.96 1.62 4.10
C LEU A 67 -0.50 1.19 4.09
N ASN A 68 -1.11 1.02 5.27
CA ASN A 68 -2.52 0.65 5.41
C ASN A 68 -2.93 -0.56 4.54
N ASN A 69 -2.12 -1.63 4.63
CA ASN A 69 -2.25 -2.87 3.87
C ASN A 69 -2.13 -2.74 2.34
N VAL A 70 -1.50 -1.67 1.85
CA VAL A 70 -1.18 -1.47 0.42
C VAL A 70 0.32 -1.41 0.25
N ARG A 71 0.87 -2.14 -0.74
CA ARG A 71 2.29 -2.11 -1.05
C ARG A 71 2.69 -0.75 -1.63
N ILE A 72 3.82 -0.23 -1.17
CA ILE A 72 4.46 0.99 -1.66
C ILE A 72 5.85 0.63 -2.13
N PHE A 73 6.16 0.95 -3.38
CA PHE A 73 7.48 0.72 -3.98
C PHE A 73 8.38 1.91 -3.68
N ASN A 74 9.56 1.67 -3.12
CA ASN A 74 10.45 2.73 -2.65
C ASN A 74 11.81 2.70 -3.35
N GLY A 75 12.35 3.89 -3.57
CA GLY A 75 13.74 4.13 -3.93
C GLY A 75 14.31 5.26 -3.09
N ASP A 76 15.53 5.11 -2.59
CA ASP A 76 16.26 6.12 -1.83
C ASP A 76 17.67 6.22 -2.42
N LEU A 77 17.98 7.35 -3.07
CA LEU A 77 19.29 7.66 -3.60
C LEU A 77 19.88 8.86 -2.86
N GLY A 78 21.00 8.67 -2.18
CA GLY A 78 21.64 9.78 -1.47
C GLY A 78 22.71 9.40 -0.47
N ASN A 79 23.16 10.42 0.25
CA ASN A 79 24.09 10.38 1.38
C ASN A 79 23.54 11.21 2.55
N ALA A 80 24.40 11.55 3.53
CA ALA A 80 23.99 12.31 4.71
C ALA A 80 23.65 13.79 4.43
N GLN A 81 24.10 14.35 3.30
CA GLN A 81 23.94 15.77 2.96
C GLN A 81 22.83 15.98 1.93
N GLN A 82 22.68 15.06 0.98
CA GLN A 82 21.73 15.15 -0.10
C GLN A 82 21.09 13.79 -0.38
N SER A 83 19.76 13.75 -0.54
CA SER A 83 19.04 12.54 -0.92
C SER A 83 17.77 12.85 -1.68
N ILE A 84 17.34 11.93 -2.52
CA ILE A 84 16.01 11.89 -3.13
C ILE A 84 15.38 10.53 -2.86
N LYS A 85 14.16 10.55 -2.34
CA LYS A 85 13.35 9.36 -2.06
C LYS A 85 12.12 9.40 -2.93
N ILE A 86 11.82 8.29 -3.59
CA ILE A 86 10.58 8.07 -4.33
C ILE A 86 9.75 7.01 -3.63
N LYS A 87 8.44 7.23 -3.58
CA LYS A 87 7.44 6.25 -3.15
C LYS A 87 6.38 6.16 -4.24
N ILE A 88 6.16 4.98 -4.81
CA ILE A 88 5.12 4.74 -5.82
C ILE A 88 4.05 3.86 -5.18
N HIS A 89 2.83 4.37 -5.14
CA HIS A 89 1.67 3.65 -4.65
C HIS A 89 1.25 2.58 -5.64
N ASN A 90 0.99 1.36 -5.15
CA ASN A 90 0.46 0.31 -6.01
C ASN A 90 -0.93 0.69 -6.57
N ALA A 91 -1.27 0.18 -7.74
CA ALA A 91 -2.59 0.29 -8.36
C ALA A 91 -3.37 -1.02 -8.19
N ASP A 92 -4.65 -1.02 -8.53
CA ASP A 92 -5.47 -2.24 -8.60
C ASP A 92 -5.48 -3.11 -7.33
N VAL A 93 -5.37 -2.44 -6.17
CA VAL A 93 -5.17 -3.02 -4.82
C VAL A 93 -6.25 -4.03 -4.42
N ASN A 94 -7.41 -4.01 -5.08
CA ASN A 94 -8.50 -4.94 -4.83
C ASN A 94 -8.46 -6.23 -5.69
N ILE A 95 -7.47 -6.42 -6.57
CA ILE A 95 -7.29 -7.68 -7.30
C ILE A 95 -6.30 -8.57 -6.54
N PRO A 96 -6.75 -9.71 -5.97
CA PRO A 96 -5.86 -10.62 -5.24
C PRO A 96 -4.69 -11.10 -6.09
N GLY A 97 -3.50 -11.11 -5.52
CA GLY A 97 -2.28 -11.60 -6.18
C GLY A 97 -1.68 -10.65 -7.22
N ILE A 98 -2.36 -9.55 -7.56
CA ILE A 98 -1.77 -8.45 -8.32
C ILE A 98 -1.05 -7.54 -7.32
N ASP A 99 0.18 -7.91 -7.03
CA ASP A 99 1.14 -7.08 -6.29
C ASP A 99 2.34 -6.80 -7.20
N ILE A 100 2.01 -6.30 -8.40
CA ILE A 100 2.94 -6.11 -9.50
C ILE A 100 3.18 -4.62 -9.64
N PHE A 101 4.44 -4.23 -9.82
CA PHE A 101 4.80 -2.87 -10.15
C PHE A 101 4.11 -2.43 -11.45
N ASN A 102 3.41 -1.28 -11.41
CA ASN A 102 2.74 -0.74 -12.58
C ASN A 102 3.75 0.00 -13.47
N ASP A 103 4.10 -0.59 -14.61
CA ASP A 103 4.96 0.03 -15.63
C ASP A 103 4.20 1.13 -16.39
N ALA A 104 4.08 2.31 -15.78
CA ALA A 104 3.42 3.46 -16.36
C ALA A 104 4.43 4.36 -17.10
N THR A 105 3.99 5.00 -18.18
CA THR A 105 4.79 6.02 -18.89
C THR A 105 4.87 7.35 -18.13
N SER A 106 4.04 7.53 -17.12
CA SER A 106 4.13 8.64 -16.19
C SER A 106 3.43 8.30 -14.88
N TYR A 107 3.90 8.91 -13.79
CA TYR A 107 3.25 8.85 -12.48
C TYR A 107 2.82 10.25 -12.08
N MET A 108 1.53 10.42 -11.72
CA MET A 108 1.06 11.65 -11.12
C MET A 108 1.65 11.84 -9.73
N ILE A 109 1.96 13.07 -9.36
CA ILE A 109 2.44 13.36 -8.01
C ILE A 109 1.28 13.29 -7.02
N ALA A 110 1.51 12.53 -5.95
CA ALA A 110 0.63 12.40 -4.81
C ALA A 110 0.44 13.72 -4.07
N GLU A 111 -0.81 14.02 -3.69
CA GLU A 111 -1.13 15.09 -2.76
C GLU A 111 -0.56 14.77 -1.37
N GLU A 112 -0.32 15.76 -0.51
CA GLU A 112 0.10 15.46 0.85
C GLU A 112 -1.08 14.88 1.65
N PHE A 113 -0.83 13.85 2.47
CA PHE A 113 -1.83 13.43 3.46
C PHE A 113 -2.08 14.60 4.41
N GLY A 114 -3.25 15.19 4.29
CA GLY A 114 -3.62 16.39 5.03
C GLY A 114 -4.83 16.15 5.93
N ASN A 115 -5.50 17.25 6.25
CA ASN A 115 -6.76 17.22 7.01
C ASN A 115 -7.98 16.87 6.13
N THR A 116 -7.75 16.47 4.88
CA THR A 116 -8.82 16.04 3.97
C THR A 116 -9.26 14.64 4.35
N LYS A 117 -10.52 14.53 4.79
CA LYS A 117 -11.13 13.23 5.09
C LYS A 117 -11.32 12.48 3.78
N LEU A 118 -10.79 11.27 3.69
CA LEU A 118 -11.00 10.39 2.54
C LEU A 118 -12.25 9.52 2.72
N LEU A 119 -12.54 9.14 3.97
CA LEU A 119 -13.78 8.47 4.37
C LEU A 119 -14.31 9.12 5.64
N GLU A 120 -15.61 9.37 5.69
CA GLU A 120 -16.32 9.68 6.94
C GLU A 120 -17.65 8.91 6.97
N ILE A 121 -17.89 8.14 8.04
CA ILE A 121 -19.15 7.45 8.28
C ILE A 121 -19.64 7.78 9.69
N LYS A 122 -20.89 8.24 9.79
CA LYS A 122 -21.57 8.56 11.05
C LYS A 122 -22.90 7.82 11.16
N LYS A 123 -23.48 7.82 12.35
CA LYS A 123 -24.77 7.17 12.64
C LYS A 123 -25.87 7.64 11.68
N GLU A 124 -25.90 8.92 11.34
CA GLU A 124 -26.92 9.53 10.49
C GLU A 124 -26.86 9.04 9.03
N ASP A 125 -25.77 8.38 8.62
CA ASP A 125 -25.63 7.84 7.27
C ASP A 125 -26.35 6.49 7.10
N PHE A 126 -26.76 5.85 8.19
CA PHE A 126 -27.55 4.61 8.16
C PHE A 126 -29.04 4.91 7.94
N GLU A 127 -29.69 4.13 7.08
CA GLU A 127 -31.13 4.29 6.82
C GLU A 127 -31.99 4.12 8.08
N ASN A 128 -31.59 3.21 8.97
CA ASN A 128 -32.23 2.94 10.26
C ASN A 128 -31.60 3.71 11.43
N ASN A 129 -31.03 4.88 11.19
CA ASN A 129 -30.36 5.67 12.24
C ASN A 129 -31.24 5.97 13.48
N SER A 130 -32.56 6.02 13.36
CA SER A 130 -33.47 6.22 14.50
C SER A 130 -33.43 5.07 15.49
N GLU A 131 -33.15 3.86 15.01
CA GLU A 131 -33.15 2.64 15.82
C GLU A 131 -31.76 2.33 16.41
N ILE A 132 -30.72 3.00 15.93
CA ILE A 132 -29.35 2.83 16.41
C ILE A 132 -29.17 3.68 17.68
N GLU A 133 -28.85 3.07 18.81
CA GLU A 133 -28.49 3.78 20.05
C GLU A 133 -27.04 4.28 19.99
N SER A 134 -26.09 3.41 19.61
CA SER A 134 -24.67 3.76 19.54
C SER A 134 -23.89 2.90 18.53
N LEU A 135 -22.75 3.44 18.08
CA LEU A 135 -21.80 2.80 17.17
C LEU A 135 -20.41 2.77 17.83
N ASN A 136 -19.71 1.64 17.72
CA ASN A 136 -18.30 1.52 18.08
C ASN A 136 -17.52 0.95 16.90
N TRP A 137 -16.62 1.74 16.35
CA TRP A 137 -15.84 1.38 15.16
C TRP A 137 -14.52 0.72 15.52
N PHE A 138 -14.11 -0.24 14.69
CA PHE A 138 -12.81 -0.88 14.72
C PHE A 138 -12.19 -0.82 13.31
N VAL A 139 -10.95 -0.35 13.22
CA VAL A 139 -10.16 -0.31 11.98
C VAL A 139 -8.97 -1.24 12.16
N ASP A 140 -8.87 -2.27 11.31
CA ASP A 140 -7.85 -3.32 11.40
C ASP A 140 -7.74 -3.90 12.83
N ASP A 141 -8.91 -4.25 13.37
CA ASP A 141 -9.12 -4.80 14.72
C ASP A 141 -8.73 -3.84 15.88
N LYS A 142 -8.45 -2.56 15.62
CA LYS A 142 -8.17 -1.53 16.63
C LYS A 142 -9.39 -0.62 16.85
N PRO A 143 -9.79 -0.30 18.09
CA PRO A 143 -10.94 0.55 18.36
C PRO A 143 -10.64 2.04 18.09
N GLU A 144 -11.53 2.74 17.38
CA GLU A 144 -11.39 4.19 17.11
C GLU A 144 -11.91 5.06 18.27
N ASN A 145 -12.74 4.51 19.18
CA ASN A 145 -13.33 5.20 20.34
C ASN A 145 -14.11 6.49 19.99
N THR A 146 -14.60 6.62 18.76
CA THR A 146 -15.43 7.72 18.29
C THR A 146 -16.75 7.18 17.72
N PRO A 147 -17.86 7.95 17.79
CA PRO A 147 -19.12 7.57 17.14
C PRO A 147 -19.07 7.73 15.61
N THR A 148 -18.12 8.52 15.12
CA THR A 148 -17.88 8.78 13.70
C THR A 148 -16.56 8.14 13.29
N LEU A 149 -16.60 7.30 12.26
CA LEU A 149 -15.40 6.78 11.61
C LEU A 149 -14.86 7.85 10.66
N THR A 150 -13.56 8.14 10.73
CA THR A 150 -12.91 9.04 9.78
C THR A 150 -11.53 8.51 9.41
N LEU A 151 -11.25 8.41 8.11
CA LEU A 151 -9.94 8.01 7.59
C LEU A 151 -9.36 9.14 6.73
N TYR A 152 -8.09 9.45 6.96
CA TYR A 152 -7.35 10.53 6.29
C TYR A 152 -6.27 10.02 5.33
N GLU A 153 -5.92 8.74 5.44
CA GLU A 153 -4.89 8.10 4.63
C GLU A 153 -5.54 7.07 3.69
N PRO A 154 -5.01 6.90 2.47
CA PRO A 154 -5.48 5.89 1.56
C PRO A 154 -5.02 4.51 2.04
N GLY A 155 -5.82 3.49 1.76
CA GLY A 155 -5.51 2.15 2.21
C GLY A 155 -6.60 1.14 1.93
N LYS A 156 -6.31 -0.10 2.30
CA LYS A 156 -7.24 -1.23 2.34
C LYS A 156 -7.47 -1.59 3.81
N TYR A 157 -8.65 -1.27 4.33
CA TYR A 157 -8.97 -1.40 5.74
C TYR A 157 -10.00 -2.49 5.97
N LYS A 158 -9.82 -3.31 7.02
CA LYS A 158 -10.89 -4.13 7.58
C LYS A 158 -11.61 -3.31 8.63
N ILE A 159 -12.83 -2.89 8.32
CA ILE A 159 -13.64 -2.05 9.21
C ILE A 159 -14.73 -2.91 9.82
N CYS A 160 -14.82 -2.92 11.13
CA CYS A 160 -15.94 -3.52 11.85
C CYS A 160 -16.70 -2.45 12.62
N VAL A 161 -18.01 -2.63 12.75
CA VAL A 161 -18.85 -1.80 13.58
C VAL A 161 -19.65 -2.66 14.54
N ASP A 162 -19.52 -2.38 15.83
CA ASP A 162 -20.38 -2.92 16.87
C ASP A 162 -21.52 -1.91 17.09
N ILE A 163 -22.74 -2.33 16.78
CA ILE A 163 -23.96 -1.52 16.85
C ILE A 163 -24.78 -1.95 18.05
N GLN A 164 -25.24 -0.99 18.85
CA GLN A 164 -26.28 -1.20 19.84
C GLN A 164 -27.53 -0.47 19.40
N PHE A 165 -28.66 -1.16 19.39
CA PHE A 165 -29.98 -0.61 19.02
C PHE A 165 -30.75 -0.12 20.25
N ILE A 166 -31.75 0.73 20.05
CA ILE A 166 -32.58 1.30 21.13
C ILE A 166 -33.41 0.26 21.89
N ASN A 167 -33.64 -0.91 21.30
CA ASN A 167 -34.30 -2.05 21.97
C ASN A 167 -33.32 -2.91 22.80
N GLY A 168 -32.04 -2.53 22.87
CA GLY A 168 -30.97 -3.24 23.56
C GLY A 168 -30.31 -4.37 22.76
N ALA A 169 -30.78 -4.68 21.55
CA ALA A 169 -30.14 -5.64 20.67
C ALA A 169 -28.75 -5.15 20.23
N LYS A 170 -27.86 -6.09 19.94
CA LYS A 170 -26.50 -5.81 19.47
C LYS A 170 -26.24 -6.52 18.15
N ALA A 171 -25.57 -5.82 17.24
CA ALA A 171 -25.13 -6.37 15.97
C ALA A 171 -23.64 -6.06 15.77
N LYS A 172 -22.99 -6.90 14.97
CA LYS A 172 -21.63 -6.68 14.51
C LYS A 172 -21.55 -7.06 13.05
N THR A 173 -20.95 -6.19 12.25
CA THR A 173 -20.60 -6.47 10.86
C THR A 173 -19.19 -5.95 10.56
N CYS A 174 -18.45 -6.70 9.75
CA CYS A 174 -17.10 -6.40 9.31
C CYS A 174 -17.00 -6.42 7.78
N ASN A 175 -16.49 -5.35 7.19
CA ASN A 175 -16.29 -5.24 5.75
C ASN A 175 -14.90 -4.70 5.41
N THR A 176 -14.34 -5.14 4.29
CA THR A 176 -13.13 -4.51 3.73
C THR A 176 -13.52 -3.29 2.91
N ILE A 177 -12.92 -2.14 3.22
CA ILE A 177 -13.11 -0.90 2.48
C ILE A 177 -11.79 -0.46 1.87
N LEU A 178 -11.83 -0.14 0.58
CA LEU A 178 -10.74 0.51 -0.12
C LEU A 178 -10.98 2.03 -0.11
N VAL A 179 -10.03 2.78 0.45
CA VAL A 179 -10.11 4.23 0.63
C VAL A 179 -8.99 4.88 -0.17
N GLY A 180 -9.33 5.88 -0.98
CA GLY A 180 -8.35 6.61 -1.78
C GLY A 180 -7.73 5.83 -2.94
N TYR A 181 -8.29 4.68 -3.32
CA TYR A 181 -7.87 3.92 -4.51
C TYR A 181 -9.08 3.55 -5.38
N ARG A 182 -8.85 3.26 -6.66
CA ARG A 182 -9.90 2.85 -7.59
C ARG A 182 -10.48 1.50 -7.17
N LYS A 183 -11.81 1.43 -7.17
CA LYS A 183 -12.53 0.17 -7.02
C LYS A 183 -12.72 -0.44 -8.41
N ASN A 184 -12.06 -1.56 -8.70
CA ASN A 184 -12.24 -2.26 -9.98
C ASN A 184 -13.62 -2.91 -10.12
N THR A 185 -14.33 -3.13 -9.00
CA THR A 185 -15.68 -3.67 -8.96
C THR A 185 -16.43 -3.19 -7.72
N ASP A 186 -17.75 -3.09 -7.85
CA ASP A 186 -18.73 -2.87 -6.78
C ASP A 186 -19.47 -4.17 -6.41
N LEU A 187 -19.91 -4.27 -5.15
CA LEU A 187 -20.70 -5.39 -4.65
C LEU A 187 -21.78 -4.87 -3.69
N ASP A 188 -23.02 -5.26 -3.94
CA ASP A 188 -24.17 -5.18 -3.05
C ASP A 188 -24.66 -6.57 -2.68
N ILE A 189 -25.24 -6.70 -1.49
CA ILE A 189 -26.08 -7.84 -1.13
C ILE A 189 -27.51 -7.33 -1.06
N TYR A 190 -28.35 -7.78 -1.98
CA TYR A 190 -29.80 -7.63 -1.86
C TYR A 190 -30.38 -8.85 -1.17
N TYR A 191 -31.38 -8.65 -0.31
CA TYR A 191 -32.08 -9.76 0.32
C TYR A 191 -33.56 -9.42 0.57
N GLU A 192 -34.38 -10.47 0.64
CA GLU A 192 -35.79 -10.37 0.98
C GLU A 192 -36.31 -11.63 1.69
N PHE A 193 -37.46 -11.49 2.34
CA PHE A 193 -38.23 -12.61 2.88
C PHE A 193 -39.56 -12.69 2.15
N ASP A 194 -39.93 -13.88 1.68
CA ASP A 194 -41.24 -14.10 1.07
C ASP A 194 -42.36 -14.20 2.14
N GLN A 195 -43.60 -14.34 1.69
CA GLN A 195 -44.77 -14.47 2.59
C GLN A 195 -44.75 -15.72 3.49
N ASN A 196 -43.93 -16.70 3.16
CA ASN A 196 -43.73 -17.93 3.93
C ASN A 196 -42.45 -17.87 4.78
N TYR A 197 -41.81 -16.71 4.90
CA TYR A 197 -40.52 -16.51 5.57
C TYR A 197 -39.36 -17.31 4.96
N ASN A 198 -39.45 -17.66 3.67
CA ASN A 198 -38.27 -18.12 2.94
C ASN A 198 -37.37 -16.93 2.64
N PHE A 199 -36.08 -17.13 2.86
CA PHE A 199 -35.05 -16.12 2.66
C PHE A 199 -34.44 -16.26 1.27
N GLN A 200 -34.32 -15.13 0.58
CA GLN A 200 -33.57 -15.03 -0.67
C GLN A 200 -32.53 -13.91 -0.55
N ALA A 201 -31.31 -14.16 -1.03
CA ALA A 201 -30.30 -13.13 -1.19
C ALA A 201 -29.58 -13.25 -2.54
N GLU A 202 -29.11 -12.14 -3.06
CA GLU A 202 -28.39 -12.05 -4.33
C GLU A 202 -27.22 -11.08 -4.23
N ALA A 203 -26.07 -11.48 -4.79
CA ALA A 203 -24.93 -10.59 -4.96
C ALA A 203 -25.12 -9.75 -6.22
N LEU A 204 -25.33 -8.45 -6.05
CA LEU A 204 -25.54 -7.50 -7.15
C LEU A 204 -24.28 -6.70 -7.43
N THR A 205 -24.02 -6.43 -8.70
CA THR A 205 -22.90 -5.62 -9.17
C THR A 205 -23.29 -4.93 -10.47
N SER A 206 -22.75 -3.73 -10.71
CA SER A 206 -22.95 -2.98 -11.96
C SER A 206 -21.72 -2.96 -12.85
N SER A 207 -20.58 -3.44 -12.34
CA SER A 207 -19.25 -3.17 -12.93
C SER A 207 -18.50 -4.41 -13.44
N ALA A 208 -18.89 -5.62 -13.02
CA ALA A 208 -18.25 -6.85 -13.49
C ALA A 208 -19.23 -8.03 -13.51
N THR A 209 -18.85 -9.14 -14.15
CA THR A 209 -19.63 -10.38 -14.09
C THR A 209 -19.25 -11.18 -12.86
N VAL A 210 -20.25 -11.63 -12.10
CA VAL A 210 -20.06 -12.56 -10.98
C VAL A 210 -19.79 -13.95 -11.54
N ASN A 211 -18.63 -14.53 -11.23
CA ASN A 211 -18.33 -15.92 -11.58
C ASN A 211 -18.94 -16.87 -10.57
N ASN A 212 -18.78 -16.54 -9.29
CA ASN A 212 -19.15 -17.41 -8.19
C ASN A 212 -19.38 -16.63 -6.90
N VAL A 213 -20.27 -17.13 -6.04
CA VAL A 213 -20.51 -16.59 -4.70
C VAL A 213 -20.56 -17.73 -3.71
N LYS A 214 -19.75 -17.65 -2.66
CA LYS A 214 -19.84 -18.52 -1.47
C LYS A 214 -20.57 -17.77 -0.38
N TRP A 215 -21.67 -18.35 0.08
CA TRP A 215 -22.51 -17.79 1.13
C TRP A 215 -22.22 -18.45 2.46
N PHE A 216 -22.11 -17.63 3.49
CA PHE A 216 -21.89 -18.05 4.86
C PHE A 216 -22.97 -17.46 5.76
N ILE A 217 -23.51 -18.29 6.66
CA ILE A 217 -24.46 -17.88 7.69
C ILE A 217 -23.80 -18.09 9.03
N ASN A 218 -23.64 -17.02 9.81
CA ASN A 218 -22.92 -17.05 11.09
C ASN A 218 -21.51 -17.65 10.98
N ASP A 219 -20.78 -17.28 9.91
CA ASP A 219 -19.45 -17.77 9.54
C ASP A 219 -19.36 -19.22 9.06
N ASP A 220 -20.43 -20.00 9.16
CA ASP A 220 -20.48 -21.34 8.60
C ASP A 220 -20.82 -21.30 7.11
N PHE A 221 -20.06 -22.03 6.29
CA PHE A 221 -20.36 -22.18 4.87
C PHE A 221 -21.74 -22.82 4.69
N TYR A 222 -22.60 -22.17 3.91
CA TYR A 222 -23.98 -22.58 3.72
C TYR A 222 -24.22 -23.10 2.30
N ALA A 223 -23.89 -22.30 1.28
CA ALA A 223 -24.14 -22.63 -0.12
C ALA A 223 -23.21 -21.87 -1.07
N GLU A 224 -23.26 -22.28 -2.35
CA GLU A 224 -22.55 -21.64 -3.45
C GLU A 224 -23.51 -21.35 -4.60
N GLY A 225 -23.35 -20.20 -5.25
CA GLY A 225 -24.19 -19.73 -6.37
C GLY A 225 -24.58 -18.25 -6.24
N VAL A 226 -24.85 -17.57 -7.37
CA VAL A 226 -25.14 -16.12 -7.40
C VAL A 226 -26.31 -15.71 -6.50
N THR A 227 -27.30 -16.58 -6.38
CA THR A 227 -28.45 -16.43 -5.49
C THR A 227 -28.41 -17.47 -4.38
N LEU A 228 -28.69 -17.04 -3.15
CA LEU A 228 -28.94 -17.89 -2.00
C LEU A 228 -30.46 -18.01 -1.79
N ASN A 229 -30.95 -19.24 -1.66
CA ASN A 229 -32.29 -19.52 -1.16
C ASN A 229 -32.15 -20.34 0.12
N ALA A 230 -32.78 -19.91 1.20
CA ALA A 230 -32.72 -20.57 2.49
C ALA A 230 -34.08 -20.54 3.19
N SER A 231 -34.29 -21.50 4.08
CA SER A 231 -35.47 -21.58 4.95
C SER A 231 -35.01 -21.97 6.35
N GLU A 232 -35.87 -21.79 7.34
CA GLU A 232 -35.60 -22.16 8.74
C GLU A 232 -34.36 -21.45 9.34
N LEU A 233 -34.10 -20.21 8.90
CA LEU A 233 -33.01 -19.41 9.44
C LEU A 233 -33.30 -18.93 10.87
N PRO A 234 -32.25 -18.69 11.69
CA PRO A 234 -32.41 -18.01 12.96
C PRO A 234 -33.05 -16.62 12.79
N ASN A 235 -33.69 -16.14 13.85
CA ASN A 235 -34.34 -14.82 13.86
C ASN A 235 -33.37 -13.67 13.59
N THR A 236 -32.12 -13.84 14.01
CA THR A 236 -31.03 -12.92 13.69
C THR A 236 -29.82 -13.72 13.25
N PHE A 237 -29.17 -13.27 12.19
CA PHE A 237 -27.99 -13.94 11.67
C PHE A 237 -27.11 -12.97 10.90
N LYS A 238 -25.84 -13.37 10.79
CA LYS A 238 -24.86 -12.70 9.96
C LYS A 238 -24.82 -13.39 8.61
N LEU A 239 -25.02 -12.62 7.54
CA LEU A 239 -24.86 -13.11 6.18
C LEU A 239 -23.56 -12.57 5.61
N LYS A 240 -22.69 -13.46 5.14
CA LYS A 240 -21.45 -13.09 4.47
C LYS A 240 -21.42 -13.70 3.07
N ALA A 241 -21.13 -12.88 2.07
CA ALA A 241 -20.89 -13.30 0.69
C ALA A 241 -19.41 -13.11 0.36
N GLN A 242 -18.76 -14.17 -0.13
CA GLN A 242 -17.45 -14.09 -0.76
C GLN A 242 -17.65 -14.26 -2.27
N VAL A 243 -17.37 -13.20 -3.03
CA VAL A 243 -17.71 -13.09 -4.45
C VAL A 243 -16.44 -13.06 -5.28
N GLU A 244 -16.35 -13.99 -6.24
CA GLU A 244 -15.28 -14.05 -7.24
C GLU A 244 -15.82 -13.50 -8.57
N PHE A 245 -15.13 -12.51 -9.14
CA PHE A 245 -15.55 -11.82 -10.37
C PHE A 245 -14.72 -12.25 -11.58
N SER A 246 -15.25 -12.00 -12.79
CA SER A 246 -14.59 -12.32 -14.06
C SER A 246 -13.28 -11.56 -14.29
N ASN A 247 -13.09 -10.41 -13.65
CA ASN A 247 -11.85 -9.61 -13.67
C ASN A 247 -10.84 -10.04 -12.59
N SER A 248 -11.02 -11.22 -11.98
CA SER A 248 -10.20 -11.77 -10.90
C SER A 248 -10.28 -11.04 -9.56
N VAL A 249 -11.06 -9.96 -9.44
CA VAL A 249 -11.36 -9.34 -8.14
C VAL A 249 -12.06 -10.37 -7.25
N THR A 250 -11.72 -10.39 -5.97
CA THR A 250 -12.48 -11.08 -4.94
C THR A 250 -12.90 -10.08 -3.87
N LEU A 251 -14.18 -10.01 -3.57
CA LEU A 251 -14.71 -9.16 -2.50
C LEU A 251 -15.44 -10.01 -1.48
N GLU A 252 -15.36 -9.57 -0.23
CA GLU A 252 -16.16 -10.10 0.86
C GLU A 252 -17.09 -9.00 1.36
N LYS A 253 -18.34 -9.38 1.62
CA LYS A 253 -19.35 -8.49 2.16
C LYS A 253 -20.10 -9.18 3.28
N GLU A 254 -20.32 -8.46 4.36
CA GLU A 254 -21.03 -8.92 5.54
C GLU A 254 -22.14 -7.94 5.92
N ILE A 255 -23.32 -8.49 6.17
CA ILE A 255 -24.48 -7.77 6.70
C ILE A 255 -25.07 -8.53 7.89
N TYR A 256 -25.78 -7.81 8.75
CA TYR A 256 -26.52 -8.39 9.87
C TYR A 256 -28.01 -8.29 9.60
N ILE A 257 -28.73 -9.41 9.68
CA ILE A 257 -30.15 -9.47 9.35
C ILE A 257 -30.94 -9.80 10.62
N ASN A 258 -32.01 -9.05 10.84
CA ASN A 258 -33.09 -9.39 11.76
C ASN A 258 -34.34 -9.72 10.94
N SER A 259 -34.74 -10.99 10.92
CA SER A 259 -35.84 -11.49 10.08
C SER A 259 -37.22 -11.07 10.57
N PHE A 260 -37.37 -10.59 11.81
CA PHE A 260 -38.65 -10.10 12.31
C PHE A 260 -38.87 -8.63 12.04
N ASP A 261 -37.79 -7.85 12.04
CA ASP A 261 -37.86 -6.41 11.91
C ASP A 261 -36.58 -5.88 11.25
N SER A 262 -36.71 -5.52 9.97
CA SER A 262 -35.62 -5.02 9.15
C SER A 262 -35.02 -3.72 9.70
N TYR A 263 -35.76 -2.95 10.52
CA TYR A 263 -35.21 -1.75 11.15
C TYR A 263 -34.09 -2.06 12.17
N PHE A 264 -33.98 -3.29 12.65
CA PHE A 264 -32.87 -3.76 13.50
C PHE A 264 -31.85 -4.60 12.73
N SER A 265 -31.80 -4.46 11.39
CA SER A 265 -30.74 -5.01 10.55
C SER A 265 -29.62 -4.00 10.35
N VAL A 266 -28.46 -4.47 9.88
CA VAL A 266 -27.33 -3.62 9.50
C VAL A 266 -26.94 -3.97 8.08
N GLU A 267 -27.23 -3.05 7.17
CA GLU A 267 -26.90 -3.18 5.75
C GLU A 267 -25.42 -2.90 5.48
N ASP A 268 -25.06 -2.90 4.19
CA ASP A 268 -23.72 -2.60 3.71
C ASP A 268 -23.32 -1.13 3.97
N PHE A 269 -22.58 -0.91 5.05
CA PHE A 269 -22.05 0.41 5.38
C PHE A 269 -20.86 0.84 4.51
N THR A 270 -20.38 0.04 3.56
CA THR A 270 -19.25 0.44 2.71
C THR A 270 -19.62 1.45 1.62
N LYS A 271 -20.93 1.66 1.42
CA LYS A 271 -21.51 2.57 0.40
C LYS A 271 -22.06 3.86 0.97
N ILE A 272 -22.23 3.91 2.28
CA ILE A 272 -22.75 5.08 2.97
C ILE A 272 -21.60 6.03 3.37
N GLY A 273 -21.98 7.21 3.83
CA GLY A 273 -21.05 8.25 4.28
C GLY A 273 -20.39 9.02 3.15
N HIS A 274 -19.43 9.87 3.52
CA HIS A 274 -18.66 10.67 2.59
C HIS A 274 -17.43 9.91 2.11
N HIS A 275 -17.27 9.79 0.78
CA HIS A 275 -16.07 9.27 0.12
C HIS A 275 -15.49 10.38 -0.74
N THR A 276 -14.20 10.64 -0.61
CA THR A 276 -13.51 11.58 -1.50
C THR A 276 -13.34 11.01 -2.92
N ALA A 277 -13.19 11.89 -3.91
CA ALA A 277 -12.84 11.51 -5.28
C ALA A 277 -11.31 11.38 -5.49
N VAL A 278 -10.50 11.65 -4.46
CA VAL A 278 -9.04 11.52 -4.53
C VAL A 278 -8.65 10.05 -4.71
N ILE A 279 -7.89 9.76 -5.77
CA ILE A 279 -7.39 8.42 -6.12
C ILE A 279 -5.86 8.44 -6.10
N TRP A 280 -5.25 7.41 -5.52
CA TRP A 280 -3.82 7.26 -5.30
C TRP A 280 -3.16 6.14 -6.14
N ASP A 281 -3.94 5.45 -6.95
CA ASP A 281 -3.44 4.44 -7.89
C ASP A 281 -2.26 4.97 -8.71
N ALA A 282 -1.12 4.28 -8.62
CA ALA A 282 0.09 4.63 -9.35
C ALA A 282 0.49 6.11 -9.22
N LYS A 283 0.27 6.72 -8.04
CA LYS A 283 0.83 8.04 -7.73
C LYS A 283 2.22 7.92 -7.12
N ALA A 284 3.10 8.84 -7.48
CA ALA A 284 4.45 8.95 -6.94
C ALA A 284 4.54 10.09 -5.92
N LYS A 285 5.32 9.91 -4.86
CA LYS A 285 5.69 10.96 -3.91
C LYS A 285 7.21 11.05 -3.84
N PHE A 286 7.73 12.27 -3.85
CA PHE A 286 9.16 12.53 -3.70
C PHE A 286 9.45 13.31 -2.42
N ASP A 287 10.42 12.83 -1.67
CA ASP A 287 10.99 13.52 -0.50
C ASP A 287 12.47 13.81 -0.79
N LEU A 288 12.92 15.07 -0.66
CA LEU A 288 14.33 15.43 -0.83
C LEU A 288 14.95 15.94 0.46
N LEU A 289 16.25 15.72 0.59
CA LEU A 289 17.12 16.38 1.56
C LEU A 289 18.21 17.12 0.77
N ILE A 290 18.42 18.40 1.05
CA ILE A 290 19.51 19.18 0.47
C ILE A 290 20.14 20.04 1.57
N ASN A 291 21.38 19.74 1.95
CA ASN A 291 22.15 20.47 2.96
C ASN A 291 21.38 20.66 4.29
N GLY A 292 20.68 19.62 4.75
CA GLY A 292 19.88 19.65 5.97
C GLY A 292 18.47 20.22 5.81
N THR A 293 18.10 20.74 4.63
CA THR A 293 16.75 21.22 4.35
C THR A 293 15.95 20.14 3.65
N THR A 294 14.75 19.83 4.16
CA THR A 294 13.88 18.80 3.59
C THR A 294 12.78 19.41 2.73
N TYR A 295 12.49 18.76 1.61
CA TYR A 295 11.44 19.15 0.67
C TYR A 295 10.50 17.97 0.40
N THR A 296 9.23 18.26 0.16
CA THR A 296 8.21 17.27 -0.21
C THR A 296 7.51 17.69 -1.48
N SER A 297 7.33 16.79 -2.44
CA SER A 297 6.61 17.07 -3.68
C SER A 297 5.14 17.42 -3.41
N VAL A 298 4.58 18.34 -4.18
CA VAL A 298 3.19 18.84 -4.03
C VAL A 298 2.35 18.41 -5.23
N GLY A 299 1.29 17.62 -4.97
CA GLY A 299 0.41 17.06 -6.01
C GLY A 299 -0.86 17.87 -6.32
N ASP A 300 -0.96 19.13 -5.87
CA ASP A 300 -2.22 19.88 -5.87
C ASP A 300 -2.76 20.25 -7.28
N ASN A 301 -1.95 20.13 -8.34
CA ASN A 301 -2.38 20.31 -9.74
C ASN A 301 -2.04 19.06 -10.59
N PRO A 302 -3.04 18.20 -10.91
CA PRO A 302 -2.79 16.94 -11.61
C PRO A 302 -2.34 17.10 -13.06
N GLU A 303 -2.56 18.27 -13.69
CA GLU A 303 -2.10 18.52 -15.06
C GLU A 303 -0.64 19.00 -15.14
N GLU A 304 -0.05 19.42 -14.03
CA GLU A 304 1.28 20.07 -14.02
C GLU A 304 2.33 19.35 -13.17
N SER A 305 1.95 18.30 -12.43
CA SER A 305 2.86 17.56 -11.55
C SER A 305 2.94 16.09 -11.95
N LEU A 306 3.89 15.79 -12.83
CA LEU A 306 4.12 14.47 -13.40
C LEU A 306 5.60 14.08 -13.26
N PHE A 307 5.82 12.80 -12.97
CA PHE A 307 7.09 12.14 -13.24
C PHE A 307 6.95 11.41 -14.57
N GLU A 308 7.55 11.95 -15.63
CA GLU A 308 7.51 11.36 -16.97
C GLU A 308 8.60 10.31 -17.09
N ILE A 309 8.24 9.10 -17.54
CA ILE A 309 9.16 7.96 -17.63
C ILE A 309 9.57 7.77 -19.10
N ASP A 310 10.86 7.89 -19.34
CA ASP A 310 11.48 7.61 -20.64
C ASP A 310 11.75 6.11 -20.81
N GLU A 311 12.20 5.45 -19.74
CA GLU A 311 12.62 4.06 -19.77
C GLU A 311 12.40 3.36 -18.42
N ILE A 312 11.94 2.11 -18.46
CA ILE A 312 11.89 1.19 -17.31
C ILE A 312 12.73 -0.03 -17.67
N VAL A 313 13.74 -0.33 -16.86
CA VAL A 313 14.64 -1.48 -17.06
C VAL A 313 14.59 -2.38 -15.84
N GLU A 314 14.42 -3.69 -16.05
CA GLU A 314 14.58 -4.66 -14.97
C GLU A 314 16.04 -4.74 -14.55
N TYR A 315 16.28 -4.62 -13.25
CA TYR A 315 17.59 -4.70 -12.63
C TYR A 315 17.61 -5.90 -11.68
N GLU A 316 18.41 -6.91 -12.02
CA GLU A 316 18.61 -8.08 -11.16
C GLU A 316 19.27 -7.64 -9.84
N SER A 317 18.72 -8.10 -8.72
CA SER A 317 19.28 -7.80 -7.41
C SER A 317 20.58 -8.55 -7.15
N GLY A 318 21.44 -7.91 -6.37
CA GLY A 318 22.42 -8.63 -5.55
C GLY A 318 21.74 -9.54 -4.53
N GLU A 319 22.48 -10.00 -3.52
CA GLU A 319 22.14 -11.10 -2.60
C GLU A 319 20.80 -11.03 -1.82
N THR A 320 19.97 -9.99 -1.98
CA THR A 320 18.75 -9.71 -1.21
C THR A 320 17.43 -10.27 -1.80
N ASN A 321 17.43 -10.95 -2.95
CA ASN A 321 16.22 -11.53 -3.59
C ASN A 321 15.07 -10.53 -3.87
N GLN A 322 15.33 -9.22 -3.85
CA GLN A 322 14.32 -8.21 -4.16
C GLN A 322 14.46 -7.78 -5.62
N ASN A 323 13.40 -7.85 -6.42
CA ASN A 323 13.50 -7.35 -7.78
C ASN A 323 13.55 -5.81 -7.76
N VAL A 324 14.40 -5.24 -8.60
CA VAL A 324 14.55 -3.78 -8.71
C VAL A 324 14.20 -3.37 -10.14
N LYS A 325 13.45 -2.28 -10.31
CA LYS A 325 13.33 -1.60 -11.60
C LYS A 325 14.14 -0.32 -11.56
N LEU A 326 14.92 -0.06 -12.61
CA LEU A 326 15.50 1.24 -12.86
C LEU A 326 14.48 2.07 -13.64
N LEU A 327 14.06 3.19 -13.06
CA LEU A 327 13.22 4.18 -13.70
C LEU A 327 14.09 5.33 -14.19
N LYS A 328 14.00 5.66 -15.48
CA LYS A 328 14.63 6.83 -16.08
C LYS A 328 13.58 7.80 -16.56
N GLY A 329 13.72 9.07 -16.24
CA GLY A 329 12.71 10.06 -16.59
C GLY A 329 13.02 11.48 -16.15
N SER A 330 12.03 12.35 -16.34
CA SER A 330 12.08 13.75 -15.92
C SER A 330 10.98 14.07 -14.91
N LEU A 331 11.32 14.81 -13.87
CA LEU A 331 10.41 15.26 -12.83
C LEU A 331 10.32 16.78 -12.82
N ASN A 332 9.17 17.26 -13.28
CA ASN A 332 8.78 18.67 -13.26
C ASN A 332 7.59 18.80 -12.31
N THR A 333 7.83 19.27 -11.09
CA THR A 333 6.77 19.47 -10.09
C THR A 333 7.16 20.59 -9.11
N LEU A 334 6.27 20.89 -8.18
CA LEU A 334 6.53 21.82 -7.10
C LEU A 334 6.96 21.06 -5.85
N PHE A 335 7.90 21.64 -5.10
CA PHE A 335 8.38 21.13 -3.83
C PHE A 335 8.14 22.14 -2.72
N ARG A 336 7.58 21.67 -1.62
CA ARG A 336 7.41 22.46 -0.39
C ARG A 336 8.61 22.26 0.53
N ASN A 337 9.24 23.34 0.93
CA ASN A 337 10.22 23.34 2.02
C ASN A 337 9.49 23.07 3.34
N ASN A 338 9.80 21.96 4.01
CA ASN A 338 9.07 21.54 5.21
C ASN A 338 9.33 22.45 6.42
N THR A 339 10.40 23.25 6.41
CA THR A 339 10.74 24.19 7.48
C THR A 339 10.07 25.55 7.28
N THR A 340 10.10 26.09 6.05
CA THR A 340 9.61 27.45 5.76
C THR A 340 8.19 27.48 5.20
N GLY A 341 7.70 26.36 4.66
CA GLY A 341 6.44 26.28 3.91
C GLY A 341 6.52 26.87 2.50
N GLU A 342 7.69 27.37 2.08
CA GLU A 342 7.90 27.92 0.73
C GLU A 342 7.77 26.82 -0.33
N VAL A 343 7.09 27.14 -1.44
CA VAL A 343 6.92 26.23 -2.58
C VAL A 343 7.81 26.68 -3.74
N VAL A 344 8.65 25.79 -4.24
CA VAL A 344 9.64 26.06 -5.29
C VAL A 344 9.52 25.03 -6.42
N PRO A 345 9.74 25.41 -7.69
CA PRO A 345 9.69 24.48 -8.81
C PRO A 345 10.90 23.55 -8.83
N SER A 346 10.77 22.39 -9.47
CA SER A 346 11.86 21.50 -9.82
C SER A 346 11.97 21.27 -11.31
N ASP A 347 13.19 20.98 -11.74
CA ASP A 347 13.50 20.39 -13.04
C ASP A 347 14.61 19.38 -12.78
N LEU A 348 14.26 18.10 -12.78
CA LEU A 348 15.16 16.99 -12.43
C LEU A 348 15.13 15.91 -13.51
N ASN A 349 16.30 15.44 -13.92
CA ASN A 349 16.48 14.18 -14.63
C ASN A 349 16.80 13.10 -13.58
N ILE A 350 16.07 12.00 -13.62
CA ILE A 350 16.10 10.97 -12.59
C ILE A 350 16.38 9.61 -13.21
N GLU A 351 17.38 8.92 -12.69
CA GLU A 351 17.69 7.50 -12.90
C GLU A 351 17.72 6.80 -11.52
N ILE A 352 16.60 6.24 -11.09
CA ILE A 352 16.41 5.73 -9.71
C ILE A 352 15.93 4.28 -9.69
N GLY A 353 16.43 3.49 -8.75
CA GLY A 353 15.96 2.13 -8.50
C GLY A 353 14.71 2.11 -7.62
N VAL A 354 13.73 1.27 -7.93
CA VAL A 354 12.57 1.00 -7.06
C VAL A 354 12.42 -0.49 -6.83
N GLY A 355 12.23 -0.89 -5.57
CA GLY A 355 12.07 -2.30 -5.21
C GLY A 355 10.62 -2.72 -5.37
N TYR A 356 10.37 -3.87 -5.99
CA TYR A 356 9.01 -4.36 -6.25
C TYR A 356 8.71 -5.77 -5.77
#